data_AF-A0A3P6R4F0-F1
#
_entry.id   AF-A0A3P6R4F0-F1
#
_cell.length_a   1.000
_cell.length_b   1.000
_cell.length_c   1.000
_cell.angle_alpha   90.00
_cell.angle_beta   90.00
_cell.angle_gamma   90.00
#
_symmetry.space_group_name_H-M   'P 1'
#
loop_
_entity.id
_entity.type
_entity.pdbx_description
1 polymer ?
#
loop_
_entity_poly.entity_id
_entity_poly.type
_entity_poly.pdbx_seq_one_letter_code
_entity_poly.pdbx_strand_id
1 'polypeptide(L)'
;MPEGRHEVPFSYTLAKTLPSSFEGEYGYIRYTCKATCERPWDFDISSKKAFTVVGIEDLNEDPKVEQQKKFNFEFAYLPKLINRK
;
A
#
# COMPACT_ATOMS: atom_id res chain seq x y z
N MET A 1 22.62 -2.29 -29.39
CA MET A 1 23.41 -1.71 -28.28
C MET A 1 24.82 -2.29 -28.34
N PRO A 2 25.87 -1.51 -28.05
CA PRO A 2 27.23 -2.04 -27.94
C PRO A 2 27.33 -3.13 -26.88
N GLU A 3 28.37 -3.96 -26.94
CA GLU A 3 28.67 -4.91 -25.88
C GLU A 3 28.90 -4.20 -24.54
N GLY A 4 28.45 -4.82 -23.45
CA GLY A 4 28.60 -4.28 -22.11
C GLY A 4 27.30 -4.22 -21.31
N ARG A 5 27.41 -3.66 -20.09
CA ARG A 5 26.30 -3.48 -19.17
C ARG A 5 25.67 -2.11 -19.39
N HIS A 6 24.36 -2.12 -19.62
CA HIS A 6 23.56 -0.92 -19.82
C HIS A 6 22.52 -0.81 -18.72
N GLU A 7 22.41 0.37 -18.11
CA GLU A 7 21.43 0.65 -17.07
C GLU A 7 20.55 1.82 -17.52
N VAL A 8 19.24 1.65 -17.41
CA VAL A 8 18.25 2.68 -17.74
C VAL A 8 17.49 3.00 -16.46
N PRO A 9 17.97 3.96 -15.65
CA PRO A 9 17.29 4.33 -14.41
C PRO A 9 15.93 4.95 -14.73
N PHE A 10 14.92 4.59 -13.95
CA PHE A 10 13.58 5.16 -14.05
C PHE A 10 13.03 5.44 -12.66
N SER A 11 12.10 6.39 -12.59
CA SER A 11 11.34 6.71 -11.39
C SER A 11 9.90 6.98 -11.77
N TYR A 12 8.98 6.53 -10.93
CA TYR A 12 7.55 6.77 -11.10
C TYR A 12 6.91 6.95 -9.72
N THR A 13 6.10 8.00 -9.58
CA THR A 13 5.35 8.25 -8.34
C THR A 13 3.97 7.63 -8.47
N LEU A 14 3.66 6.69 -7.58
CA LEU A 14 2.35 6.04 -7.53
C LEU A 14 1.25 7.02 -7.11
N ALA A 15 0.03 6.80 -7.60
CA ALA A 15 -1.13 7.59 -7.19
C ALA A 15 -1.46 7.32 -5.71
N LYS A 16 -1.79 8.38 -4.96
CA LYS A 16 -2.13 8.29 -3.52
C LYS A 16 -3.45 7.57 -3.25
N THR A 17 -4.30 7.46 -4.26
CA THR A 17 -5.62 6.81 -4.19
C THR A 17 -5.56 5.31 -4.46
N LEU A 18 -4.38 4.73 -4.67
CA LEU A 18 -4.24 3.30 -4.86
C LEU A 18 -4.62 2.55 -3.59
N PRO A 19 -5.44 1.48 -3.70
CA PRO A 19 -5.69 0.61 -2.56
C PRO A 19 -4.43 -0.12 -2.13
N SER A 20 -4.39 -0.53 -0.86
CA SER A 20 -3.36 -1.44 -0.37
C SER A 20 -3.37 -2.76 -1.13
N SER A 21 -2.20 -3.37 -1.31
CA SER A 21 -2.12 -4.74 -1.80
C SER A 21 -2.85 -5.69 -0.86
N PHE A 22 -3.56 -6.66 -1.42
CA PHE A 22 -4.44 -7.55 -0.68
C PHE A 22 -4.47 -8.93 -1.32
N GLU A 23 -4.62 -9.97 -0.49
CA GLU A 23 -4.84 -11.36 -0.90
C GLU A 23 -5.98 -11.92 -0.07
N GLY A 24 -7.01 -12.46 -0.73
CA GLY A 24 -8.14 -13.09 -0.08
C GLY A 24 -8.72 -14.23 -0.90
N GLU A 25 -9.63 -14.98 -0.30
CA GLU A 25 -10.28 -16.14 -0.93
C GLU A 25 -11.04 -15.75 -2.21
N TYR A 26 -11.67 -14.58 -2.21
CA TYR A 26 -12.52 -14.10 -3.30
C TYR A 26 -11.82 -13.12 -4.26
N GLY A 27 -10.54 -12.82 -4.07
CA GLY A 27 -9.82 -11.89 -4.95
C GLY A 27 -8.56 -11.30 -4.33
N TYR A 28 -7.84 -10.52 -5.13
CA TYR A 28 -6.57 -9.90 -4.74
C TYR A 28 -6.33 -8.57 -5.44
N ILE A 29 -5.45 -7.77 -4.84
CA ILE A 29 -4.91 -6.53 -5.40
C ILE A 29 -3.39 -6.68 -5.43
N ARG A 30 -2.82 -6.87 -6.63
CA ARG A 30 -1.38 -7.08 -6.86
C ARG A 30 -0.82 -6.03 -7.80
N TYR A 31 0.31 -5.44 -7.43
CA TYR A 31 1.01 -4.47 -8.27
C TYR A 31 2.31 -5.05 -8.81
N THR A 32 2.59 -4.76 -10.09
CA THR A 32 3.78 -5.26 -10.77
C THR A 32 4.34 -4.20 -11.70
N CYS A 33 5.66 -4.07 -11.75
CA CYS A 33 6.37 -3.30 -12.77
C CYS A 33 6.86 -4.28 -13.84
N LYS A 34 6.62 -3.96 -15.12
CA LYS A 34 7.13 -4.73 -16.26
C LYS A 34 8.02 -3.82 -17.11
N ALA A 35 9.27 -4.21 -17.29
CA ALA A 35 10.15 -3.62 -18.28
C ALA A 35 10.10 -4.48 -19.54
N THR A 36 9.88 -3.85 -20.69
CA THR A 36 9.88 -4.51 -22.00
C THR A 36 10.92 -3.83 -22.89
N CYS A 37 11.81 -4.61 -23.48
CA CYS A 37 12.76 -4.18 -24.50
C CYS A 37 12.26 -4.73 -25.84
N GLU A 38 11.68 -3.84 -26.65
CA GLU A 38 11.14 -4.18 -27.96
C GLU A 38 12.25 -4.35 -28.98
N ARG A 39 12.15 -5.39 -29.81
CA ARG A 39 13.14 -5.69 -30.84
C ARG A 39 12.44 -5.79 -32.20
N PRO A 40 12.80 -4.95 -33.19
CA PRO A 40 12.06 -4.90 -34.45
C PRO A 40 12.00 -6.22 -35.25
N TRP A 41 12.88 -7.17 -34.97
CA TRP A 41 13.08 -8.40 -35.76
C TRP A 41 13.06 -9.68 -34.92
N ASP A 42 12.70 -9.58 -33.63
CA ASP A 42 12.73 -10.70 -32.68
C ASP A 42 11.68 -10.46 -31.59
N PHE A 43 11.43 -11.44 -30.74
CA PHE A 43 10.50 -11.32 -29.63
C PHE A 43 10.96 -10.26 -28.62
N ASP A 44 10.01 -9.63 -27.95
CA ASP A 44 10.32 -8.68 -26.88
C ASP A 44 10.93 -9.41 -25.68
N ILE A 45 12.00 -8.84 -25.14
CA ILE A 45 12.52 -9.28 -23.84
C ILE A 45 11.74 -8.53 -22.77
N SER A 46 11.11 -9.25 -21.85
CA SER A 46 10.47 -8.60 -20.72
C SER A 46 10.89 -9.18 -19.37
N SER A 47 10.95 -8.30 -18.39
CA SER A 47 11.19 -8.63 -16.99
C SER A 47 10.07 -8.03 -16.15
N LYS A 48 9.52 -8.82 -15.22
CA LYS A 48 8.39 -8.43 -14.38
C LYS A 48 8.77 -8.57 -12.92
N LYS A 49 8.49 -7.56 -12.11
CA LYS A 49 8.74 -7.55 -10.67
C LYS A 49 7.50 -7.11 -9.91
N ALA A 50 7.11 -7.90 -8.90
CA ALA A 50 6.02 -7.54 -8.00
C ALA A 50 6.51 -6.57 -6.91
N PHE A 51 5.61 -5.73 -6.42
CA PHE A 51 5.84 -4.87 -5.27
C PHE A 51 4.54 -4.66 -4.48
N THR A 52 4.69 -4.31 -3.20
CA THR A 52 3.57 -4.10 -2.28
C THR A 52 3.26 -2.61 -2.18
N VAL A 53 1.98 -2.27 -2.27
CA VAL A 53 1.45 -0.93 -1.99
C VAL A 53 0.79 -0.95 -0.63
N VAL A 54 1.14 0.02 0.22
CA VAL A 54 0.47 0.27 1.50
C VAL A 54 -0.25 1.61 1.36
N GLY A 55 -1.57 1.57 1.39
CA GLY A 55 -2.42 2.75 1.36
C GLY A 55 -2.17 3.63 2.60
N ILE A 56 -2.26 4.94 2.40
CA ILE A 56 -2.17 5.91 3.48
C ILE A 56 -3.58 6.04 4.06
N GLU A 57 -3.91 5.23 5.07
CA GLU A 57 -5.17 5.35 5.80
C GLU A 57 -4.98 6.29 7.00
N ASP A 58 -5.66 7.43 7.00
CA ASP A 58 -5.78 8.25 8.21
C ASP A 58 -6.87 7.66 9.11
N LEU A 59 -6.45 6.80 10.03
CA LEU A 59 -7.33 6.16 11.01
C LEU A 59 -7.98 7.17 11.98
N ASN A 60 -7.58 8.45 11.96
CA ASN A 60 -8.25 9.46 12.76
C ASN A 60 -9.58 9.92 12.14
N GLU A 61 -9.77 9.72 10.84
CA GLU A 61 -11.00 10.07 10.13
C GLU A 61 -11.99 8.90 10.02
N ASP A 62 -11.59 7.68 10.42
CA ASP A 62 -12.47 6.51 10.40
C ASP A 62 -13.48 6.59 11.57
N PRO A 63 -14.80 6.71 11.29
CA PRO A 63 -15.83 6.80 12.32
C PRO A 63 -15.84 5.59 13.27
N LYS A 64 -15.41 4.42 12.81
CA LYS A 64 -15.33 3.19 13.62
C LYS A 64 -14.25 3.31 14.68
N VAL A 65 -13.09 3.85 14.29
CA VAL A 65 -11.97 4.10 15.21
C VAL A 65 -12.31 5.24 16.17
N GLU A 66 -13.02 6.27 15.72
CA GLU A 66 -13.47 7.38 16.57
C GLU A 66 -14.46 6.93 17.66
N GLN A 67 -15.42 6.06 17.33
CA GLN A 67 -16.32 5.46 18.33
C GLN A 67 -15.55 4.63 19.36
N GLN A 68 -14.57 3.84 18.93
CA GLN A 68 -13.75 3.04 19.83
C GLN A 68 -12.89 3.91 20.76
N LYS A 69 -12.39 5.06 20.28
CA LYS A 69 -11.72 6.06 21.11
C LYS A 69 -12.67 6.62 22.17
N LYS A 70 -13.87 7.08 21.79
CA LYS A 70 -14.86 7.63 22.75
C LYS A 70 -15.23 6.62 23.84
N PHE A 71 -15.48 5.38 23.45
CA PHE A 71 -15.73 4.28 24.37
C PHE A 71 -14.54 4.11 25.32
N ASN A 72 -13.33 3.86 24.80
CA ASN A 72 -12.16 3.63 25.66
C ASN A 72 -11.84 4.81 26.58
N PHE A 73 -12.04 6.05 26.14
CA PHE A 73 -11.90 7.22 26.99
C PHE A 73 -12.94 7.20 28.12
N GLU A 74 -14.24 7.09 27.83
CA GLU A 74 -15.27 7.01 28.88
C GLU A 74 -14.97 5.90 29.90
N PHE A 75 -14.66 4.68 29.44
CA PHE A 75 -14.34 3.57 30.34
C PHE A 75 -13.01 3.73 31.09
N ALA A 76 -12.02 4.48 30.58
CA ALA A 76 -10.75 4.71 31.27
C ALA A 76 -10.82 5.84 32.31
N TYR A 77 -11.74 6.80 32.15
CA TYR A 77 -11.88 7.98 33.02
C TYR A 77 -13.02 7.86 34.04
N LEU A 78 -14.14 7.21 33.71
CA LEU A 78 -15.27 7.04 34.63
C LEU A 78 -14.92 6.24 35.91
N PRO A 79 -14.13 5.15 35.88
CA PRO A 79 -13.78 4.40 37.10
C PRO A 79 -12.92 5.22 38.08
N LYS A 80 -12.15 6.20 37.57
CA LYS A 80 -11.27 7.05 38.38
C LYS A 80 -12.04 8.16 39.12
N LEU A 81 -13.24 8.50 38.65
CA LEU A 81 -14.10 9.51 39.27
C LEU A 81 -14.98 8.93 40.39
N ILE A 82 -15.28 7.63 40.34
CA ILE A 82 -16.14 6.96 41.34
C ILE A 82 -15.37 6.69 42.65
N ASN A 83 -14.05 6.51 42.61
CA ASN A 83 -13.21 6.25 43.78
C ASN A 83 -12.56 7.50 44.41
N ARG A 84 -12.95 8.71 43.98
CA ARG A 84 -12.62 9.95 44.71
C ARG A 84 -13.68 10.21 45.78
N LYS A 85 -13.60 9.48 46.90
CA LYS A 85 -14.17 9.87 48.19
C LYS A 85 -13.09 9.81 49.24
#